data_AF-A0A842P4F4-F1
#
_entry.id   AF-A0A842P4F4-F1
#
_cell.length_a   1.000
_cell.length_b   1.000
_cell.length_c   1.000
_cell.angle_alpha   90.00
_cell.angle_beta   90.00
_cell.angle_gamma   90.00
#
_symmetry.space_group_name_H-M   'P 1'
#
loop_
_entity.id
_entity.type
_entity.pdbx_description
1 polymer ?
#
loop_
_entity_poly.entity_id
_entity_poly.type
_entity_poly.pdbx_seq_one_letter_code
_entity_poly.pdbx_strand_id
1 'polypeptide(L)' 'MLCLLEIHQKLTIVGVVLLVATFLINYYHQETHPGIGFNYAYVTGVGMLIAFSISFVMFTKNQIK' A
#
# COMPACT_ATOMS: atom_id res chain seq x y z
N MET A 1 -13.91 -10.28 -17.42
CA MET A 1 -13.26 -8.96 -17.43
C MET A 1 -13.70 -8.08 -16.27
N LEU A 2 -15.01 -7.95 -15.99
CA LEU A 2 -15.56 -7.18 -14.85
C LEU A 2 -14.97 -7.54 -13.48
N CYS A 3 -14.87 -8.83 -13.13
CA CYS A 3 -14.34 -9.28 -11.83
C CYS A 3 -12.87 -8.85 -11.58
N LEU A 4 -12.03 -8.82 -12.62
CA LEU A 4 -10.61 -8.47 -12.45
C LEU A 4 -10.40 -6.96 -12.23
N LEU A 5 -11.23 -6.14 -12.89
CA LEU A 5 -11.25 -4.68 -12.71
C LEU A 5 -11.72 -4.32 -11.28
N GLU A 6 -12.75 -4.99 -10.78
CA GLU A 6 -13.21 -4.81 -9.39
C GLU A 6 -12.13 -5.19 -8.37
N ILE A 7 -11.40 -6.29 -8.59
CA ILE A 7 -10.30 -6.71 -7.71
C ILE A 7 -9.15 -5.69 -7.75
N HIS A 8 -8.76 -5.22 -8.93
CA HIS A 8 -7.76 -4.16 -9.08
C HIS A 8 -8.17 -2.90 -8.31
N GLN A 9 -9.40 -2.43 -8.49
CA GLN A 9 -9.90 -1.23 -7.81
C GLN A 9 -9.89 -1.40 -6.29
N LYS A 10 -10.35 -2.54 -5.76
CA LYS A 10 -10.32 -2.84 -4.33
C LYS A 10 -8.90 -2.88 -3.77
N LEU A 11 -7.97 -3.54 -4.45
CA LEU A 11 -6.55 -3.58 -4.05
C LEU A 11 -5.90 -2.20 -4.07
N THR A 12 -6.22 -1.38 -5.07
CA THR A 12 -5.74 0.00 -5.14
C THR A 12 -6.28 0.85 -4.00
N ILE A 13 -7.56 0.71 -3.63
CA ILE A 13 -8.13 1.38 -2.45
C ILE A 13 -7.40 0.93 -1.18
N VAL A 14 -7.17 -0.37 -0.99
CA VAL A 14 -6.41 -0.90 0.15
C VAL A 14 -4.99 -0.34 0.17
N GLY A 15 -4.32 -0.27 -0.97
CA GLY A 15 -2.98 0.32 -1.09
C GLY A 15 -2.95 1.80 -0.70
N VAL A 16 -3.96 2.59 -1.10
CA VAL A 16 -4.09 4.01 -0.71
C VAL A 16 -4.33 4.16 0.79
N VAL A 17 -5.19 3.33 1.39
CA VAL A 17 -5.41 3.34 2.84
C VAL A 17 -4.11 3.02 3.59
N LEU A 18 -3.36 2.01 3.14
CA LEU A 18 -2.06 1.65 3.73
C LEU A 18 -1.03 2.75 3.52
N LEU A 19 -1.05 3.47 2.39
CA LEU A 19 -0.18 4.62 2.14
C LEU A 19 -0.44 5.75 3.15
N VAL A 20 -1.72 6.11 3.36
CA VAL A 20 -2.11 7.12 4.35
C VAL A 20 -1.68 6.69 5.75
N ALA A 21 -1.91 5.43 6.11
CA ALA A 21 -1.46 4.89 7.40
C ALA A 21 0.06 4.94 7.56
N THR A 22 0.82 4.57 6.51
CA THR A 22 2.29 4.66 6.49
C THR A 22 2.77 6.07 6.78
N PHE A 23 2.17 7.06 6.11
CA PHE A 23 2.52 8.46 6.30
C PHE A 23 2.22 8.95 7.71
N LEU A 24 1.03 8.65 8.24
CA LEU A 24 0.62 9.05 9.59
C LEU A 24 1.49 8.41 10.67
N ILE A 25 1.80 7.12 10.55
CA ILE A 25 2.66 6.40 11.50
C ILE A 25 4.08 6.97 11.46
N ASN A 26 4.61 7.23 10.26
CA ASN A 26 5.93 7.82 10.12
C ASN A 26 6.00 9.23 10.75
N TYR A 27 4.98 10.05 10.50
CA TYR A 27 4.87 11.39 11.07
C TYR A 27 4.83 11.33 12.60
N TYR A 28 3.95 10.49 13.15
CA TYR A 28 3.86 10.28 14.59
C TYR A 28 5.18 9.78 15.19
N HIS A 29 5.87 8.85 14.52
CA HIS A 29 7.19 8.34 14.95
C HIS A 29 8.23 9.44 15.01
N GLN A 30 8.27 10.33 14.01
CA GLN A 30 9.20 11.46 13.99
C GLN A 30 8.92 12.48 15.10
N GLU A 31 7.65 12.72 15.42
CA GLU A 31 7.28 13.65 16.50
C GLU A 31 7.51 13.07 17.90
N THR A 32 7.20 11.79 18.12
CA THR A 32 7.15 11.21 19.48
C THR A 32 8.34 10.31 19.82
N HIS A 33 8.98 9.72 18.82
CA HIS A 33 10.05 8.73 19.01
C HIS A 33 11.25 8.96 18.07
N PRO A 34 11.78 10.20 17.92
CA PRO A 34 12.83 10.51 16.93
C PRO A 34 14.16 9.77 17.12
N GLY A 35 14.42 9.27 18.34
CA GLY A 35 15.62 8.49 18.66
C GLY A 35 15.46 6.97 18.51
N ILE A 36 14.26 6.47 18.22
CA ILE A 36 14.02 5.03 18.06
C ILE A 36 14.29 4.66 16.60
N GLY A 37 15.28 3.79 16.38
CA GLY A 37 15.71 3.39 15.03
C GLY A 37 14.67 2.54 14.27
N PHE A 38 13.75 1.88 14.97
CA PHE A 38 12.68 1.10 14.33
C PHE A 38 11.40 1.93 14.19
N ASN A 39 10.97 2.14 12.94
CA ASN A 39 9.75 2.87 12.60
C ASN A 39 8.67 1.91 12.08
N TYR A 40 7.54 1.86 12.78
CA TYR A 40 6.42 0.96 12.44
C TYR A 40 5.78 1.26 11.07
N ALA A 41 6.01 2.45 10.50
CA ALA A 41 5.64 2.77 9.12
C ALA A 41 6.26 1.80 8.12
N TYR A 42 7.36 1.12 8.47
CA TYR A 42 7.95 0.08 7.62
C TYR A 42 6.98 -1.08 7.36
N VAL A 43 6.25 -1.53 8.38
CA VAL A 43 5.32 -2.67 8.26
C VAL A 43 4.16 -2.32 7.33
N THR A 44 3.56 -1.15 7.53
CA THR A 44 2.46 -0.66 6.70
C THR A 44 2.93 -0.30 5.29
N GLY A 45 4.14 0.24 5.15
CA GLY A 45 4.78 0.55 3.87
C GLY A 45 5.04 -0.71 3.03
N VAL A 46 5.56 -1.78 3.62
CA VAL A 46 5.73 -3.07 2.92
C VAL A 46 4.37 -3.62 2.47
N GLY A 47 3.35 -3.57 3.33
CA GLY A 47 2.00 -4.00 2.97
C GLY A 47 1.42 -3.21 1.79
N MET A 48 1.62 -1.90 1.78
CA MET A 48 1.23 -1.00 0.69
C MET A 48 1.89 -1.39 -0.64
N LEU A 49 3.20 -1.64 -0.63
CA LEU A 49 3.93 -2.05 -1.83
C LEU A 49 3.44 -3.39 -2.38
N ILE A 50 3.14 -4.36 -1.51
CA ILE A 50 2.57 -5.66 -1.92
C ILE A 50 1.20 -5.45 -2.58
N ALA A 51 0.32 -4.67 -1.95
CA ALA A 51 -1.03 -4.41 -2.47
C ALA A 51 -0.98 -3.75 -3.86
N PHE A 52 -0.17 -2.71 -4.04
CA PHE A 52 -0.01 -2.05 -5.34
C PHE A 52 0.67 -2.95 -6.37
N SER A 53 1.65 -3.76 -5.98
CA SER A 53 2.32 -4.69 -6.91
C SER A 53 1.35 -5.73 -7.46
N ILE A 54 0.53 -6.34 -6.60
CA ILE A 54 -0.50 -7.31 -7.02
C ILE A 54 -1.52 -6.61 -7.93
N SER A 55 -1.99 -5.43 -7.53
CA SER A 55 -2.94 -4.63 -8.30
C SER A 55 -2.41 -4.34 -9.72
N PHE A 56 -1.14 -3.93 -9.82
CA PHE A 56 -0.46 -3.60 -11.08
C PHE A 56 -0.29 -4.83 -11.99
N VAL A 57 0.17 -5.95 -11.44
CA VAL A 57 0.35 -7.19 -12.22
C VAL A 57 -0.97 -7.70 -12.77
N MET A 58 -2.04 -7.68 -11.96
CA MET A 58 -3.38 -8.10 -12.40
C MET A 58 -3.90 -7.20 -13.52
N PHE A 59 -3.81 -5.88 -13.35
CA PHE A 59 -4.22 -4.92 -14.38
C PHE A 59 -3.46 -5.13 -15.69
N THR A 60 -2.14 -5.25 -15.63
CA THR A 60 -1.28 -5.41 -16.80
C THR A 60 -1.60 -6.72 -17.55
N LYS A 61 -1.78 -7.83 -16.83
CA LYS A 61 -2.20 -9.11 -17.43
C LYS A 61 -3.55 -9.03 -18.13
N ASN A 62 -4.44 -8.14 -17.71
CA ASN A 62 -5.72 -7.92 -18.36
C ASN A 62 -5.62 -7.12 -19.66
N GLN A 63 -4.68 -6.17 -19.73
CA GLN A 63 -4.52 -5.29 -20.90
C GLN A 63 -3.74 -5.97 -22.04
N ILE A 64 -2.90 -6.96 -21.72
CA ILE A 64 -2.10 -7.71 -22.71
C ILE A 64 -2.91 -8.85 -23.36
N LYS A 65 -4.09 -9.17 -22.82
CA LYS A 65 -4.95 -10.26 -23.30
C LYS A 65 -5.96 -9.78 -24.32
#